data_AF-A0A6I5NZ61-F1
#
_entry.id   AF-A0A6I5NZ61-F1
#
_cell.length_a   1.000
_cell.length_b   1.000
_cell.length_c   1.000
_cell.angle_alpha   90.00
_cell.angle_beta   90.00
_cell.angle_gamma   90.00
#
_symmetry.space_group_name_H-M   'P 1'
#
loop_
_entity.id
_entity.type
_entity.pdbx_description
1 polymer ?
#
loop_
_entity_poly.entity_id
_entity_poly.type
_entity_poly.pdbx_seq_one_letter_code
_entity_poly.pdbx_strand_id
1 'polypeptide(L)'
;MIWRRLLVSGNHTIADLHYILQIAMGWSDDHLNRFTIHGKEYGVYHSGGIGFSDDPEMVQLADLQLRERKKFGYEYDFTDRW
;
A
#
# COMPACT_ATOMS: atom_id res chain seq x y z
N MET A 1 9.73 -9.45 -14.54
CA MET A 1 8.48 -9.73 -13.82
C MET A 1 8.83 -10.56 -12.59
N ILE A 2 8.71 -9.97 -11.41
CA ILE A 2 8.94 -10.64 -10.13
C ILE A 2 7.59 -10.70 -9.43
N TRP A 3 7.28 -11.83 -8.80
CA TRP A 3 6.08 -11.97 -7.98
C TRP A 3 6.44 -12.57 -6.63
N ARG A 4 5.60 -12.24 -5.64
CA ARG A 4 5.65 -12.76 -4.27
C ARG A 4 4.22 -13.12 -3.86
N ARG A 5 4.08 -14.18 -3.06
CA ARG A 5 2.82 -14.52 -2.40
C ARG A 5 3.03 -14.35 -0.90
N LEU A 6 2.25 -13.46 -0.30
CA LEU A 6 2.35 -13.09 1.10
C LEU A 6 1.06 -13.48 1.82
N LEU A 7 1.19 -14.02 3.03
CA LEU A 7 0.08 -14.18 3.95
C LEU A 7 0.11 -13.01 4.92
N VAL A 8 -0.96 -12.22 4.95
CA VAL A 8 -1.09 -11.04 5.81
C VAL A 8 -2.33 -11.15 6.68
N SER A 9 -2.29 -10.52 7.86
CA SER A 9 -3.44 -10.43 8.75
C SER A 9 -4.46 -9.43 8.21
N GLY A 10 -5.75 -9.69 8.42
CA GLY A 10 -6.81 -8.71 8.16
C GLY A 10 -6.73 -7.48 9.08
N ASN A 11 -6.09 -7.62 10.24
CA ASN A 11 -5.91 -6.52 11.20
C ASN A 11 -4.72 -5.62 10.85
N HIS A 12 -3.89 -5.99 9.87
CA HIS A 12 -2.89 -5.07 9.34
C HIS A 12 -3.58 -3.87 8.71
N THR A 13 -2.87 -2.76 8.76
CA THR A 13 -3.30 -1.48 8.22
C THR A 13 -2.81 -1.29 6.79
N ILE A 14 -3.21 -0.21 6.12
CA ILE A 14 -2.61 0.19 4.85
C ILE A 14 -1.12 0.49 5.02
N ALA A 15 -0.73 1.15 6.11
CA ALA A 15 0.67 1.41 6.43
C ALA A 15 1.47 0.10 6.63
N ASP A 16 0.91 -0.87 7.37
CA ASP A 16 1.56 -2.18 7.53
C ASP A 16 1.73 -2.88 6.18
N LEU A 17 0.71 -2.84 5.32
CA LEU A 17 0.80 -3.45 4.00
C LEU A 17 1.91 -2.78 3.16
N HIS A 18 2.05 -1.46 3.24
CA HIS A 18 3.16 -0.75 2.60
C HIS A 18 4.52 -1.30 3.06
N TYR A 19 4.78 -1.35 4.37
CA TYR A 19 6.07 -1.82 4.88
C TYR A 19 6.33 -3.31 4.59
N ILE A 20 5.29 -4.13 4.59
CA ILE A 20 5.38 -5.54 4.17
C ILE A 20 5.84 -5.63 2.70
N LEU A 21 5.34 -4.76 1.81
CA LEU A 21 5.75 -4.72 0.41
C LEU A 21 7.19 -4.22 0.26
N GLN A 22 7.60 -3.19 1.01
CA GLN A 22 8.99 -2.70 1.03
C GLN A 22 9.96 -3.83 1.38
N ILE A 23 9.69 -4.56 2.47
CA ILE A 23 10.52 -5.69 2.91
C ILE A 23 10.52 -6.82 1.86
N ALA A 24 9.35 -7.16 1.30
CA ALA A 24 9.22 -8.26 0.34
C ALA A 24 9.93 -8.00 -1.00
N MET A 25 10.03 -6.73 -1.39
CA MET A 25 10.71 -6.29 -2.62
C MET A 25 12.17 -5.87 -2.39
N GLY A 26 12.58 -5.64 -1.13
CA GLY A 26 13.92 -5.16 -0.79
C GLY A 26 14.11 -3.66 -1.04
N TRP A 27 13.02 -2.89 -0.91
CA TRP A 27 13.02 -1.43 -1.01
C TRP A 27 13.20 -0.77 0.37
N SER A 28 13.54 0.52 0.38
CA SER A 28 13.98 1.29 1.55
C SER A 28 13.00 2.37 2.01
N ASP A 29 11.81 2.47 1.40
CA ASP A 29 10.80 3.50 1.67
C ASP A 29 11.28 4.96 1.44
N ASP A 30 12.23 5.15 0.54
CA ASP A 30 12.78 6.47 0.21
C ASP A 30 11.89 7.29 -0.73
N HIS A 31 10.80 6.71 -1.24
CA HIS A 31 9.96 7.29 -2.28
C HIS A 31 8.47 7.27 -1.94
N LEU A 32 7.72 8.17 -2.56
CA LEU A 32 6.27 8.23 -2.41
C LEU A 32 5.61 6.94 -2.89
N ASN A 33 4.48 6.62 -2.26
CA ASN A 33 3.69 5.43 -2.56
C ASN A 33 2.20 5.75 -2.64
N ARG A 34 1.47 4.91 -3.34
CA ARG A 34 0.01 4.98 -3.42
C ARG A 34 -0.63 3.61 -3.64
N PHE A 35 -1.64 3.30 -2.84
CA PHE A 35 -2.63 2.27 -3.15
C PHE A 35 -3.85 2.88 -3.81
N THR A 36 -4.41 2.19 -4.81
CA THR A 36 -5.71 2.54 -5.40
C THR A 36 -6.67 1.37 -5.22
N ILE A 37 -7.55 1.47 -4.23
CA ILE A 37 -8.47 0.40 -3.81
C ILE A 37 -9.90 0.93 -3.91
N HIS A 38 -10.73 0.27 -4.73
CA HIS A 38 -12.11 0.68 -5.03
C HIS A 38 -12.25 2.16 -5.47
N GLY A 39 -11.23 2.69 -6.16
CA GLY A 39 -11.20 4.08 -6.62
C GLY A 39 -10.80 5.11 -5.55
N LYS A 40 -10.56 4.67 -4.31
CA LYS A 40 -9.99 5.51 -3.25
C LYS A 40 -8.47 5.32 -3.20
N GLU A 41 -7.77 6.43 -2.97
CA GLU A 41 -6.32 6.45 -2.84
C GLU A 41 -5.88 6.49 -1.38
N TYR A 42 -4.82 5.76 -1.07
CA TYR A 42 -4.18 5.73 0.23
C TYR A 42 -2.67 5.74 0.07
N GLY A 43 -1.93 6.21 1.06
CA GLY A 43 -0.47 6.13 1.06
C GLY A 43 0.10 6.60 2.39
N VAL A 44 1.32 6.17 2.67
CA VAL A 44 2.06 6.58 3.88
C VAL A 44 2.50 8.04 3.72
N TYR A 45 2.46 8.79 4.82
CA TYR A 45 2.87 10.18 4.84
C TYR A 45 4.39 10.32 4.58
N HIS A 46 4.76 11.22 3.67
CA HIS A 46 6.12 11.71 3.52
C HIS A 46 6.11 13.23 3.56
N SER A 47 7.15 13.83 4.16
CA SER A 47 7.28 15.28 4.23
C SER A 47 7.35 15.89 2.82
N GLY A 48 6.46 16.84 2.52
CA GLY A 48 6.31 17.42 1.18
C GLY A 48 5.67 16.50 0.14
N GLY A 49 5.19 15.33 0.56
CA GLY A 49 4.50 14.36 -0.30
C GLY A 49 3.02 14.68 -0.53
N ILE A 50 2.34 13.76 -1.19
CA ILE A 50 0.89 13.83 -1.44
C ILE A 50 0.15 13.49 -0.14
N GLY A 51 -0.87 14.29 0.20
CA GLY A 51 -1.78 13.98 1.31
C GLY A 51 -2.92 13.08 0.86
N PHE A 52 -3.29 12.12 1.70
CA PHE A 52 -4.46 11.25 1.52
C PHE A 52 -5.53 11.59 2.56
N SER A 53 -6.80 11.31 2.25
CA SER A 53 -7.93 11.69 3.12
C SER A 53 -8.03 10.84 4.38
N ASP A 54 -7.62 9.57 4.31
CA ASP A 54 -7.63 8.67 5.46
C ASP A 54 -6.23 8.54 6.04
N ASP A 55 -6.16 8.32 7.35
CA ASP A 55 -4.93 7.92 8.02
C ASP A 55 -4.62 6.44 7.66
N PRO A 56 -3.50 6.16 6.96
CA PRO A 56 -3.14 4.80 6.57
C PRO A 56 -2.85 3.87 7.75
N GLU A 57 -2.58 4.40 8.95
CA GLU A 57 -2.39 3.61 10.17
C GLU A 57 -3.73 3.21 10.82
N MET A 58 -4.85 3.81 10.39
CA MET A 58 -6.17 3.55 10.97
C MET A 58 -7.06 2.67 10.08
N VAL A 59 -6.70 2.51 8.80
CA VAL A 59 -7.49 1.72 7.84
C VAL A 59 -7.01 0.28 7.81
N GLN A 60 -7.76 -0.65 8.40
CA GLN A 60 -7.42 -2.08 8.38
C GLN A 60 -7.79 -2.74 7.05
N LEU A 61 -7.03 -3.77 6.67
CA LEU A 61 -7.28 -4.54 5.45
C LEU A 61 -8.64 -5.25 5.48
N ALA A 62 -9.10 -5.67 6.66
CA ALA A 62 -10.42 -6.26 6.85
C ALA A 62 -11.57 -5.30 6.48
N ASP A 63 -11.39 -4.00 6.72
CA ASP A 63 -12.42 -2.97 6.46
C ASP A 63 -12.59 -2.68 4.97
N LEU A 64 -11.59 -3.01 4.15
CA LEU A 64 -11.61 -2.83 2.70
C LEU A 64 -12.57 -3.80 1.98
N GLN A 65 -13.10 -4.80 2.70
CA GLN A 65 -14.05 -5.80 2.20
C GLN A 65 -13.59 -6.43 0.88
N LEU A 66 -12.29 -6.75 0.80
CA LEU A 66 -11.70 -7.37 -0.38
C LEU A 66 -12.32 -8.75 -0.60
N ARG A 67 -12.73 -9.01 -1.84
CA ARG A 67 -13.25 -10.31 -2.26
C ARG A 67 -12.13 -11.14 -2.87
N GLU A 68 -12.30 -12.45 -2.85
CA GLU A 68 -11.37 -13.36 -3.53
C GLU A 68 -11.18 -12.95 -5.00
N ARG A 69 -9.93 -12.99 -5.48
CA ARG A 69 -9.49 -12.57 -6.82
C ARG A 69 -9.65 -11.07 -7.13
N LYS A 70 -10.02 -10.23 -6.15
CA LYS A 70 -9.96 -8.78 -6.30
C LYS A 70 -8.50 -8.34 -6.51
N LYS A 71 -8.31 -7.42 -7.45
CA LYS A 71 -7.05 -6.74 -7.71
C LYS A 71 -7.19 -5.26 -7.36
N PHE A 72 -6.10 -4.66 -6.91
CA PHE A 72 -5.96 -3.23 -6.68
C PHE A 72 -4.52 -2.82 -7.03
N GLY A 73 -4.32 -1.52 -7.29
CA GLY A 73 -3.01 -0.98 -7.62
C GLY A 73 -2.22 -0.64 -6.38
N TYR A 74 -0.91 -0.84 -6.44
CA TYR A 74 0.09 -0.23 -5.57
C TYR A 74 1.18 0.31 -6.48
N GLU A 75 1.50 1.59 -6.36
CA GLU A 75 2.56 2.27 -7.09
C GLU A 75 3.60 2.76 -6.05
N TYR A 76 4.87 2.49 -6.30
CA TYR A 76 5.99 2.95 -5.48
C TYR A 76 7.00 3.69 -6.37
N ASP A 77 7.50 4.83 -5.88
CA ASP A 77 8.28 5.80 -6.66
C ASP A 77 7.56 6.26 -7.93
N PHE A 78 6.94 7.44 -7.86
CA PHE A 78 6.20 7.99 -8.99
C PHE A 78 7.07 8.43 -10.18
N THR A 79 8.40 8.41 -10.02
CA THR A 79 9.35 8.66 -11.11
C THR A 79 9.54 7.39 -11.95
N ASP A 80 9.92 6.29 -11.29
CA ASP A 80 10.21 5.02 -11.94
C ASP A 80 8.95 4.16 -12.17
N ARG A 81 7.87 4.45 -11.44
CA ARG A 81 6.53 3.85 -11.56
C ARG A 81 6.53 2.34 -11.36
N TRP A 82 7.14 1.90 -10.25
CA TRP A 82 7.13 0.50 -9.83
C TRP A 82 5.76 0.02 -9.39
#